data_AF-A0A537MDA9-F1
#
_entry.id   AF-A0A537MDA9-F1
#
_cell.length_a   1.000
_cell.length_b   1.000
_cell.length_c   1.000
_cell.angle_alpha   90.00
_cell.angle_beta   90.00
_cell.angle_gamma   90.00
#
_symmetry.space_group_name_H-M   'P 1'
#
loop_
_entity.id
_entity.type
_entity.pdbx_description
1 polymer ?
#
loop_
_entity_poly.entity_id
_entity_poly.type
_entity_poly.pdbx_seq_one_letter_code
_entity_poly.pdbx_strand_id
1 'polypeptide(L)' 'MTDTPDAHPFSPCCKDLATALSFPAGRHFFIEDGKLKLLVARTPLQGGGEAELENAVRYCPFCGKPTEGQFTKALA' A
#
# COMPACT_ATOMS: atom_id res chain seq x y z
N MET A 1 -6.17 18.23 24.21
CA MET A 1 -5.46 17.84 22.97
C MET A 1 -6.43 16.93 22.23
N THR A 2 -7.12 17.50 21.24
CA THR A 2 -8.21 16.83 20.54
C THR A 2 -7.59 15.99 19.43
N ASP A 3 -7.64 14.68 19.59
CA ASP A 3 -7.23 13.68 18.61
C ASP A 3 -8.22 13.76 17.44
N THR A 4 -7.84 14.41 16.35
CA THR A 4 -8.58 14.32 15.09
C THR A 4 -8.11 13.03 14.43
N PRO A 5 -8.94 11.99 14.28
CA PRO A 5 -8.53 10.83 13.52
C PRO A 5 -8.39 11.28 12.06
N ASP A 6 -7.14 11.31 11.59
CA ASP A 6 -6.80 11.43 10.18
C ASP A 6 -7.78 10.56 9.38
N ALA A 7 -8.60 11.22 8.56
CA ALA A 7 -9.55 10.58 7.65
C ALA A 7 -8.77 9.95 6.49
N HIS A 8 -7.87 9.01 6.78
CA HIS A 8 -7.37 8.10 5.78
C HIS A 8 -8.53 7.17 5.39
N PRO A 9 -8.84 6.99 4.10
CA PRO A 9 -10.00 6.22 3.62
C PRO A 9 -9.89 4.70 3.90
N PHE A 10 -8.93 4.28 4.71
CA PHE A 10 -8.66 2.91 5.12
C PHE A 10 -8.14 2.86 6.55
N SER A 11 -8.38 1.74 7.24
CA SER A 11 -7.85 1.48 8.58
C SER A 11 -6.65 0.53 8.47
N PRO A 12 -5.41 1.04 8.43
CA PRO A 12 -4.22 0.19 8.33
C PRO A 12 -4.05 -0.66 9.60
N CYS A 13 -3.56 -1.88 9.45
CA CYS A 13 -3.40 -2.84 10.55
C CYS A 13 -2.42 -2.43 11.66
N CYS A 14 -1.57 -1.42 11.43
CA CYS A 14 -0.60 -0.91 12.40
C CYS A 14 -0.11 0.50 12.03
N LYS A 15 0.50 1.19 13.01
CA LYS A 15 1.06 2.54 12.85
C LYS A 15 2.17 2.60 11.80
N ASP A 16 3.00 1.57 11.71
CA ASP A 16 4.11 1.53 10.75
C ASP A 16 3.59 1.42 9.32
N LEU A 17 2.52 0.67 9.08
CA LEU A 17 1.86 0.62 7.76
C LEU A 17 1.16 1.94 7.43
N ALA A 18 0.49 2.57 8.40
CA ALA A 18 -0.11 3.90 8.21
C ALA A 18 0.95 4.92 7.77
N THR A 19 2.06 4.93 8.50
CA THR A 19 3.23 5.75 8.19
C THR A 19 3.83 5.37 6.84
N ALA A 20 3.83 4.08 6.48
CA ALA A 20 4.27 3.62 5.18
C ALA A 20 3.38 4.09 4.03
N LEU A 21 2.11 4.41 4.26
CA LEU A 21 1.19 4.86 3.23
C LEU A 21 1.06 6.39 3.17
N SER A 22 1.54 7.12 4.18
CA SER A 22 1.41 8.58 4.26
C SER A 22 2.44 9.36 3.42
N PHE A 23 3.34 8.69 2.70
CA PHE A 23 4.44 9.34 1.98
C PHE A 23 4.21 9.27 0.46
N PRO A 24 3.77 10.35 -0.19
CA PRO A 24 3.33 10.33 -1.58
C PRO A 24 4.44 10.04 -2.61
N ALA A 25 5.71 10.25 -2.26
CA ALA A 25 6.84 10.09 -3.19
C ALA A 25 7.84 8.98 -2.80
N GLY A 26 7.60 8.26 -1.70
CA GLY A 26 8.68 7.55 -0.99
C GLY A 26 8.54 6.06 -0.81
N ARG A 27 7.46 5.43 -1.30
CA ARG A 27 7.11 4.09 -0.83
C ARG A 27 6.73 3.20 -1.99
N HIS A 28 7.31 2.01 -1.98
CA HIS A 28 6.92 0.92 -2.84
C HIS A 28 5.50 0.42 -2.56
N PHE A 29 4.88 0.79 -1.43
CA PHE A 29 3.53 0.36 -1.06
C PHE A 29 2.46 1.35 -1.49
N PHE A 30 1.39 0.83 -2.09
CA PHE A 30 0.23 1.61 -2.50
C PHE A 30 -1.04 0.74 -2.43
N ILE A 31 -2.20 1.39 -2.44
CA ILE A 31 -3.49 0.70 -2.43
C ILE A 31 -4.11 0.84 -3.82
N GLU A 32 -4.44 -0.29 -4.43
CA GLU A 32 -5.18 -0.36 -5.69
C GLU A 32 -6.14 -1.55 -5.63
N ASP A 33 -7.36 -1.40 -6.17
CA ASP A 33 -8.39 -2.45 -6.15
C ASP A 33 -8.66 -3.05 -4.75
N GLY A 34 -8.57 -2.23 -3.71
CA GLY A 34 -8.81 -2.62 -2.32
C GLY A 34 -7.76 -3.57 -1.77
N LYS A 35 -6.58 -3.65 -2.42
CA LYS A 35 -5.45 -4.48 -2.04
C LYS A 35 -4.22 -3.62 -1.79
N LEU A 36 -3.44 -4.02 -0.79
CA LEU A 36 -2.10 -3.49 -0.61
C LEU A 36 -1.19 -4.10 -1.69
N LYS A 37 -0.62 -3.25 -2.54
CA LYS A 37 0.37 -3.61 -3.54
C LYS A 37 1.75 -3.10 -3.14
N LEU A 38 2.77 -3.80 -3.64
CA LEU A 38 4.18 -3.45 -3.51
C LEU A 38 4.81 -3.39 -4.91
N LEU A 39 5.41 -2.26 -5.28
CA LEU A 39 6.30 -2.13 -6.42
C LEU A 39 7.60 -2.87 -6.11
N VAL A 40 7.78 -4.03 -6.74
CA VAL A 40 8.92 -4.94 -6.54
C VAL A 40 10.13 -4.49 -7.34
N ALA A 41 9.93 -4.06 -8.59
CA ALA A 41 11.02 -3.68 -9.48
C ALA A 41 10.53 -2.78 -10.61
N ARG A 42 11.46 -2.02 -11.18
CA ARG A 42 11.34 -1.43 -12.52
C ARG A 42 12.19 -2.28 -13.46
N THR A 43 11.58 -2.86 -14.47
CA THR A 43 12.25 -3.76 -15.41
C THR A 43 12.24 -3.19 -16.82
N PRO A 44 13.38 -3.14 -17.51
CA PRO A 44 13.41 -2.79 -18.92
C PRO A 44 12.68 -3.87 -19.72
N LEU A 45 11.84 -3.44 -20.66
CA LEU A 45 11.09 -4.33 -21.54
C LEU A 45 11.89 -4.68 -22.80
N GLN A 46 11.69 -5.91 -23.29
CA GLN A 46 12.26 -6.33 -24.56
C GLN A 46 11.52 -5.61 -25.69
N GLY A 47 12.19 -4.64 -26.33
CA GLY A 47 11.57 -3.71 -27.29
C GLY A 47 11.72 -2.23 -26.91
N GLY A 48 12.28 -1.93 -25.73
CA GLY A 48 12.45 -0.57 -25.22
C GLY A 48 11.32 -0.17 -24.29
N GLY A 49 11.61 0.79 -23.40
CA GLY A 49 10.72 1.21 -22.33
C GLY A 49 10.94 0.44 -21.02
N GLU A 50 10.24 0.87 -19.98
CA GLU A 50 10.30 0.33 -18.62
C GLU A 50 8.91 -0.14 -18.19
N ALA A 51 8.85 -1.23 -17.44
CA ALA A 51 7.64 -1.70 -16.78
C ALA A 51 7.83 -1.73 -15.27
N GLU A 52 6.76 -1.44 -14.55
CA GLU A 52 6.69 -1.59 -13.10
C GLU A 52 6.14 -2.97 -12.76
N LEU A 53 6.92 -3.76 -12.01
CA LEU A 53 6.52 -5.07 -11.51
C LEU A 53 5.92 -4.92 -10.12
N GLU A 54 4.64 -5.27 -10.00
CA GLU A 54 3.88 -5.11 -8.75
C GLU A 54 3.45 -6.46 -8.19
N ASN A 55 3.40 -6.58 -6.86
CA ASN A 55 2.86 -7.74 -6.18
C ASN A 55 1.81 -7.37 -5.13
N ALA A 56 0.77 -8.19 -5.04
CA ALA A 56 -0.19 -8.10 -3.95
C ALA A 56 0.44 -8.60 -2.64
N VAL A 57 0.40 -7.76 -1.62
CA VAL A 57 0.90 -8.05 -0.28
C VAL A 57 -0.20 -8.76 0.49
N ARG A 58 -0.02 -10.03 0.84
CA ARG A 58 -1.01 -10.85 1.56
C ARG A 58 -0.98 -10.67 3.09
N TYR A 59 0.19 -10.34 3.62
CA TYR A 59 0.42 -10.11 5.04
C TYR A 59 1.18 -8.80 5.21
N CYS A 60 0.78 -7.99 6.19
CA CYS A 60 1.47 -6.75 6.49
C CYS A 60 2.93 -7.05 6.87
N PRO A 61 3.93 -6.40 6.23
CA PRO A 61 5.34 -6.64 6.53
C PRO A 61 5.75 -6.14 7.92
N PHE A 62 4.94 -5.29 8.56
CA PHE A 62 5.27 -4.70 9.85
C PHE A 62 4.67 -5.48 11.04
N CYS A 63 3.44 -5.99 10.92
CA CYS A 63 2.75 -6.66 12.03
C CYS A 63 2.28 -8.08 11.73
N GLY A 64 2.51 -8.59 10.52
CA GLY A 64 2.18 -9.97 10.11
C GLY A 64 0.68 -10.25 9.93
N LYS A 65 -0.21 -9.28 10.16
CA LYS A 65 -1.66 -9.47 10.00
C LYS A 65 -2.04 -9.62 8.53
N PRO A 66 -3.06 -10.44 8.19
CA PRO A 66 -3.60 -10.54 6.83
C PRO A 66 -4.12 -9.19 6.34
N THR A 67 -3.88 -8.86 5.07
CA THR A 67 -4.32 -7.61 4.42
C THR A 67 -5.67 -7.72 3.71
N GLU A 68 -6.20 -8.93 3.59
CA GLU A 68 -7.47 -9.21 2.93
C GLU A 68 -8.63 -8.41 3.56
N GLY A 69 -9.41 -7.73 2.73
CA GLY A 69 -10.58 -6.97 3.16
C GLY A 69 -10.29 -5.71 4.01
N GLN A 70 -9.02 -5.38 4.28
CA GLN A 70 -8.68 -4.20 5.10
C GLN A 70 -8.76 -2.87 4.33
N PHE A 71 -8.63 -2.92 2.99
CA PHE A 71 -8.54 -1.73 2.15
C PHE A 71 -9.71 -1.57 1.17
N THR A 72 -10.75 -2.42 1.26
CA THR A 72 -11.93 -2.37 0.38
C THR A 72 -12.76 -1.09 0.53
N LYS A 73 -12.67 -0.39 1.67
CA LYS A 73 -13.31 0.93 1.86
C LYS A 73 -12.59 2.08 1.16
N ALA A 74 -11.34 1.91 0.73
CA ALA A 74 -10.56 2.99 0.12
C ALA A 74 -11.03 3.40 -1.29
N LEU A 75 -11.97 2.65 -1.87
CA LEU A 75 -12.49 2.83 -3.23
C LEU A 75 -13.96 3.30 -3.28
N ALA A 76 -14.58 3.53 -2.11
CA ALA A 76 -15.98 3.94 -1.98
C ALA A 76 -16.12 5.45 -1.76
#